data_AF-A0A1G6U9X6-F1
#
_entry.id   AF-A0A1G6U9X6-F1
#
_cell.length_a   1.000
_cell.length_b   1.000
_cell.length_c   1.000
_cell.angle_alpha   90.00
_cell.angle_beta   90.00
_cell.angle_gamma   90.00
#
_symmetry.space_group_name_H-M   'P 1'
#
loop_
_entity.id
_entity.type
_entity.pdbx_description
1 polymer ?
#
loop_
_entity_poly.entity_id
_entity_poly.type
_entity_poly.pdbx_seq_one_letter_code
_entity_poly.pdbx_strand_id
1 'polypeptide(L)'
;MSGHNLENIGYGQSNSSYAITTVKVDNIDAVGKRKSSYYLGVGSGRVSDQMRRNFSLAELNLWMQDVAEVIQKPPASRSNLLRSYAKAIKSRPVAAPVSALLDLSDFLHPINLSYDGKQVGVENSFIYAQYQNGFEFVDGAPELKFDLKFDEEERPFLCCEVDVSYDLGRDVIPGVKQQGRFVDLLNKNGRLKLLYKDGTSYVNGHFYQVMLPTEKGFELNKSKLGGSLIPVTELLAANLSEKEEHAVSADEFGRNSIFFLIDKLKAVGVQGSTIPEFGPFFTHIANLDIMLCSDMGTEPADFILSSPDKLVFVHVKCGGAENRPESSAGALAEVGGQAIKNLEILTTTQRDLKPGNWSIMPSHWPRPASAPALNERIRLVDGKRFVNVGRTKAAREEKLVDIWDTIAERRAAPNVGKEIWMVVGNAFSRQHFENQLRKGREAASESLQAFQLIDSWQSAAASNDVVLKIFVSP
;
A
#
# COMPACT_ATOMS: atom_id res chain seq x y z
N MET A 1 23.89 4.97 7.27
CA MET A 1 22.78 4.64 6.36
C MET A 1 21.82 5.80 6.33
N SER A 2 21.69 6.48 5.19
CA SER A 2 20.57 7.40 4.97
C SER A 2 19.29 6.58 4.91
N GLY A 3 18.30 6.88 5.75
CA GLY A 3 17.00 6.23 5.69
C GLY A 3 16.37 6.36 4.30
N HIS A 4 15.53 5.39 3.91
CA HIS A 4 14.82 5.46 2.64
C HIS A 4 13.98 6.74 2.56
N ASN A 5 13.94 7.34 1.37
CA ASN A 5 13.08 8.48 1.13
C ASN A 5 11.62 8.02 1.26
N LEU A 6 10.95 8.43 2.35
CA LEU A 6 9.58 8.04 2.65
C LEU A 6 8.58 8.54 1.59
N GLU A 7 8.96 9.56 0.79
CA GLU A 7 8.19 9.96 -0.40
C GLU A 7 8.11 8.86 -1.46
N ASN A 8 8.96 7.83 -1.39
CA ASN A 8 8.98 6.73 -2.35
C ASN A 8 8.21 5.48 -1.89
N ILE A 9 7.66 5.45 -0.66
CA ILE A 9 6.98 4.26 -0.14
C ILE A 9 5.47 4.31 -0.44
N GLY A 10 4.92 3.24 -1.02
CA GLY A 10 3.55 3.14 -1.54
C GLY A 10 2.51 2.74 -0.49
N TYR A 11 2.02 3.71 0.27
CA TYR A 11 0.98 3.51 1.30
C TYR A 11 -0.25 4.40 1.06
N GLY A 12 -0.69 4.54 -0.19
CA GLY A 12 -1.73 5.50 -0.57
C GLY A 12 -3.03 5.31 0.22
N GLN A 13 -3.58 4.10 0.18
CA GLN A 13 -4.84 3.79 0.87
C GLN A 13 -4.64 3.55 2.37
N SER A 14 -3.55 2.89 2.79
CA SER A 14 -3.32 2.63 4.22
C SER A 14 -3.14 3.93 5.00
N ASN A 15 -2.40 4.90 4.47
CA ASN A 15 -2.22 6.21 5.10
C ASN A 15 -3.53 6.98 5.22
N SER A 16 -4.45 6.82 4.26
CA SER A 16 -5.73 7.56 4.27
C SER A 16 -6.62 7.20 5.48
N SER A 17 -6.36 6.08 6.14
CA SER A 17 -7.02 5.67 7.39
C SER A 17 -6.44 6.34 8.64
N TYR A 18 -5.29 7.02 8.52
CA TYR A 18 -4.58 7.63 9.64
C TYR A 18 -4.47 9.15 9.46
N ALA A 19 -4.41 9.87 10.58
CA ALA A 19 -4.01 11.27 10.61
C ALA A 19 -2.55 11.37 11.04
N ILE A 20 -1.76 12.21 10.37
CA ILE A 20 -0.38 12.49 10.79
C ILE A 20 -0.43 13.36 12.03
N THR A 21 0.28 12.97 13.09
CA THR A 21 0.36 13.76 14.32
C THR A 21 1.65 14.57 14.40
N THR A 22 2.79 14.00 14.03
CA THR A 22 4.11 14.66 14.06
C THR A 22 4.97 14.23 12.87
N VAL A 23 5.66 15.19 12.25
CA VAL A 23 6.66 14.95 11.20
C VAL A 23 8.02 15.45 11.68
N LYS A 24 9.07 14.66 11.49
CA LYS A 24 10.45 15.14 11.59
C LYS A 24 10.98 15.43 10.20
N VAL A 25 11.47 16.64 9.99
CA VAL A 25 12.04 17.08 8.71
C VAL A 25 13.51 17.36 8.92
N ASP A 26 14.35 16.73 8.09
CA ASP A 26 15.78 16.99 8.05
C ASP A 26 16.12 17.78 6.78
N ASN A 27 16.75 18.95 6.94
CA ASN A 27 17.38 19.65 5.83
C ASN A 27 18.76 19.05 5.62
N ILE A 28 19.03 18.56 4.41
CA ILE A 28 20.27 17.90 4.06
C ILE A 28 21.03 18.78 3.07
N ASP A 29 22.34 18.93 3.23
CA ASP A 29 23.17 19.62 2.25
C ASP A 29 23.42 18.76 1.00
N ALA A 30 24.09 19.37 0.01
CA ALA A 30 24.42 18.72 -1.26
C ALA A 30 25.31 17.46 -1.12
N VAL A 31 25.90 17.25 0.06
CA VAL A 31 26.80 16.13 0.37
C VAL A 31 26.10 15.07 1.23
N GLY A 32 24.78 15.20 1.47
CA GLY A 32 24.02 14.25 2.26
C GLY A 32 24.15 14.46 3.77
N LYS A 33 24.78 15.54 4.24
CA LYS A 33 24.93 15.84 5.67
C LYS A 33 23.78 16.70 6.16
N ARG A 34 23.21 16.32 7.30
CA ARG A 34 22.10 17.04 7.96
C ARG A 34 22.57 18.44 8.39
N LYS A 35 21.97 19.48 7.81
CA LYS A 35 22.15 20.89 8.15
C LYS A 35 21.26 21.34 9.31
N SER A 36 20.02 20.86 9.37
CA SER A 36 19.08 21.15 10.46
C SER A 36 17.98 20.08 10.53
N SER A 37 17.28 20.03 11.67
CA SER A 37 16.14 19.15 11.91
C SER A 37 15.04 19.89 12.65
N TYR A 38 13.80 19.74 12.19
CA TYR A 38 12.64 20.31 12.86
C TYR A 38 11.55 19.27 13.07
N TYR A 39 10.81 19.43 14.15
CA TYR A 39 9.57 18.72 14.39
C TYR A 39 8.39 19.62 14.05
N LEU A 40 7.46 19.08 13.26
CA LEU A 40 6.20 19.72 12.92
C LEU A 40 5.06 18.88 13.49
N GLY A 41 4.41 19.39 14.54
CA GLY A 41 3.20 18.81 15.10
C GLY A 41 2.00 19.17 14.24
N VAL A 42 1.61 18.29 13.31
CA VAL A 42 0.52 18.52 12.35
C VAL A 42 -0.81 18.78 13.06
N GLY A 43 -1.09 18.07 14.16
CA GLY A 43 -2.33 18.25 14.93
C GLY A 43 -2.32 19.41 15.93
N SER A 44 -1.18 20.01 16.23
CA SER A 44 -1.05 21.09 17.24
C SER A 44 -0.53 22.41 16.68
N GLY A 45 -0.19 22.47 15.39
CA GLY A 45 0.42 23.64 14.75
C GLY A 45 1.81 23.98 15.28
N ARG A 46 2.46 23.07 16.01
CA ARG A 46 3.75 23.33 16.67
C ARG A 46 4.90 23.12 15.71
N VAL A 47 5.82 24.08 15.67
CA VAL A 47 7.11 23.97 14.97
C VAL A 47 8.22 24.07 16.02
N SER A 48 9.14 23.11 16.03
CA SER A 48 10.27 23.09 16.96
C SER A 48 11.57 22.77 16.24
N ASP A 49 12.55 23.67 16.33
CA ASP A 49 13.95 23.39 15.99
C ASP A 49 14.69 22.92 17.25
N GLN A 50 15.29 21.73 17.19
CA GLN A 50 16.01 21.15 18.33
C GLN A 50 17.54 21.16 18.17
N MET A 51 18.08 21.61 17.04
CA MET A 51 19.53 21.52 16.78
C MET A 51 20.33 22.70 17.34
N ARG A 52 19.74 23.90 17.42
CA ARG A 52 20.42 25.09 17.98
C ARG A 52 19.77 25.51 19.29
N ARG A 53 20.47 25.28 20.41
CA ARG A 53 20.01 25.71 21.75
C ARG A 53 20.39 27.14 22.10
N ASN A 54 21.45 27.66 21.47
CA ASN A 54 21.94 29.02 21.68
C ASN A 54 21.86 29.79 20.37
N PHE A 55 21.09 30.88 20.36
CA PHE A 55 20.91 31.79 19.25
C PHE A 55 20.64 33.20 19.81
N SER A 56 20.97 34.21 19.02
CA SER A 56 20.68 35.61 19.34
C SER A 56 19.19 35.93 19.13
N LEU A 57 18.73 37.02 19.74
CA LEU A 57 17.38 37.54 19.48
C LEU A 57 17.14 37.88 18.00
N ALA A 58 18.20 38.33 17.30
CA ALA A 58 18.13 38.61 15.87
C ALA A 58 17.89 37.33 15.05
N GLU A 59 18.60 36.25 15.37
CA GLU A 59 18.41 34.95 14.73
C GLU A 59 17.01 34.37 15.02
N LEU A 60 16.50 34.53 16.25
CA LEU A 60 15.13 34.13 16.58
C LEU A 60 14.10 34.91 15.76
N ASN A 61 14.27 36.23 15.63
CA ASN A 61 13.37 37.06 14.85
C ASN A 61 13.36 36.69 13.36
N LEU A 62 14.54 36.44 12.78
CA LEU A 62 14.64 35.94 11.40
C LEU A 62 13.92 34.60 11.24
N TRP A 63 14.14 33.67 12.17
CA TRP A 63 13.45 32.37 12.14
C TRP A 63 11.92 32.52 12.24
N MET A 64 11.41 33.40 13.09
CA MET A 64 9.97 33.68 13.18
C MET A 64 9.42 34.31 11.90
N GLN A 65 10.18 35.21 11.25
CA GLN A 65 9.81 35.81 9.98
C GLN A 65 9.75 34.78 8.85
N ASP A 66 10.74 33.88 8.77
CA ASP A 66 10.77 32.78 7.80
C ASP A 66 9.55 31.85 7.98
N VAL A 67 9.24 31.48 9.22
CA VAL A 67 8.05 30.67 9.54
C VAL A 67 6.77 31.40 9.14
N ALA A 68 6.65 32.69 9.46
CA ALA A 68 5.50 33.51 9.12
C ALA A 68 5.31 33.65 7.60
N GLU A 69 6.39 33.85 6.85
CA GLU A 69 6.34 33.97 5.39
C GLU A 69 5.82 32.68 4.74
N VAL A 70 6.32 31.52 5.18
CA VAL A 70 5.86 30.21 4.67
C VAL A 70 4.39 29.95 5.00
N ILE A 71 3.92 30.36 6.18
CA ILE A 71 2.51 30.21 6.57
C ILE A 71 1.60 31.14 5.75
N GLN A 72 2.03 32.38 5.51
CA GLN A 72 1.24 33.39 4.79
C GLN A 72 1.24 33.18 3.27
N LYS A 73 2.33 32.65 2.72
CA LYS A 73 2.47 32.29 1.30
C LYS A 73 2.85 30.82 1.18
N PRO A 74 1.93 29.91 1.48
CA PRO A 74 2.22 28.49 1.45
C PRO A 74 2.65 28.10 0.03
N PRO A 75 3.88 27.58 -0.16
CA PRO A 75 4.25 27.02 -1.44
C PRO A 75 3.33 25.83 -1.72
N ALA A 76 3.00 25.58 -2.99
CA ALA A 76 2.22 24.41 -3.36
C ALA A 76 2.89 23.15 -2.78
N SER A 77 2.20 22.46 -1.86
CA SER A 77 2.75 21.27 -1.21
C SER A 77 3.06 20.22 -2.29
N ARG A 78 4.34 19.84 -2.39
CA ARG A 78 4.81 18.83 -3.36
C ARG A 78 4.84 17.42 -2.77
N SER A 79 4.78 17.26 -1.45
CA SER A 79 4.84 15.95 -0.79
C SER A 79 3.63 15.09 -1.17
N ASN A 80 3.89 13.91 -1.69
CA ASN A 80 2.84 12.94 -2.01
C ASN A 80 2.52 12.09 -0.78
N LEU A 81 3.50 11.86 0.09
CA LEU A 81 3.32 11.18 1.37
C LEU A 81 2.33 11.95 2.26
N LEU A 82 2.57 13.24 2.53
CA LEU A 82 1.67 14.05 3.37
C LEU A 82 0.24 14.14 2.79
N ARG A 83 0.11 14.03 1.46
CA ARG A 83 -1.18 14.07 0.78
C ARG A 83 -1.95 12.73 0.82
N SER A 84 -1.30 11.63 1.14
CA SER A 84 -1.92 10.30 1.26
C SER A 84 -2.66 10.07 2.58
N TYR A 85 -2.40 10.87 3.62
CA TYR A 85 -3.10 10.76 4.90
C TYR A 85 -4.44 11.49 4.90
N ALA A 86 -5.35 11.11 5.81
CA ALA A 86 -6.63 11.78 6.00
C ALA A 86 -6.40 13.29 6.24
N LYS A 87 -7.06 14.13 5.45
CA LYS A 87 -6.96 15.59 5.59
C LYS A 87 -8.17 16.12 6.33
N ALA A 88 -7.92 16.98 7.30
CA ALA A 88 -8.95 17.89 7.80
C ALA A 88 -9.37 18.79 6.63
N ILE A 89 -10.65 18.79 6.30
CA ILE A 89 -11.24 19.72 5.35
C ILE A 89 -11.90 20.85 6.13
N LYS A 90 -11.76 22.08 5.62
CA LYS A 90 -12.34 23.26 6.26
C LYS A 90 -13.84 23.42 5.99
N SER A 91 -14.30 22.91 4.86
CA SER A 91 -15.68 23.12 4.39
C SER A 91 -16.60 22.00 4.84
N ARG A 92 -17.72 22.37 5.47
CA ARG A 92 -18.83 21.46 5.77
C ARG A 92 -19.47 20.92 4.48
N PRO A 93 -19.91 19.65 4.45
CA PRO A 93 -20.77 19.14 3.37
C PRO A 93 -22.09 19.90 3.27
N VAL A 94 -22.56 20.15 2.04
CA VAL A 94 -23.84 20.84 1.80
C VAL A 94 -25.03 19.94 2.15
N ALA A 95 -24.88 18.63 1.95
CA ALA A 95 -25.90 17.65 2.29
C ALA A 95 -26.00 17.44 3.82
N ALA A 96 -27.19 17.10 4.29
CA ALA A 96 -27.39 16.65 5.66
C ALA A 96 -26.57 15.38 5.96
N PRO A 97 -26.16 15.15 7.23
CA PRO A 97 -25.56 13.89 7.61
C PRO A 97 -26.53 12.73 7.38
N VAL A 98 -25.99 11.52 7.23
CA VAL A 98 -26.78 10.29 7.17
C VAL A 98 -27.02 9.70 8.57
N SER A 99 -26.07 9.89 9.48
CA SER A 99 -26.16 9.38 10.85
C SER A 99 -25.17 10.09 11.78
N ALA A 100 -25.40 9.89 13.08
CA ALA A 100 -24.53 10.32 14.15
C ALA A 100 -24.19 9.14 15.08
N LEU A 101 -23.00 9.19 15.65
CA LEU A 101 -22.57 8.36 16.76
C LEU A 101 -22.24 9.28 17.94
N LEU A 102 -22.83 9.00 19.08
CA LEU A 102 -22.54 9.69 20.33
C LEU A 102 -21.81 8.72 21.25
N ASP A 103 -20.62 9.10 21.72
CA ASP A 103 -19.85 8.31 22.68
C ASP A 103 -20.04 8.89 24.09
N LEU A 104 -20.74 8.13 24.93
CA LEU A 104 -20.97 8.39 26.34
C LEU A 104 -20.21 7.39 27.24
N SER A 105 -19.21 6.70 26.72
CA SER A 105 -18.45 5.68 27.48
C SER A 105 -17.55 6.28 28.57
N ASP A 106 -17.29 7.59 28.53
CA ASP A 106 -16.57 8.32 29.58
C ASP A 106 -17.42 8.47 30.87
N PHE A 107 -18.73 8.19 30.84
CA PHE A 107 -19.60 8.24 32.00
C PHE A 107 -19.61 6.89 32.73
N LEU A 108 -19.57 6.90 34.07
CA LEU A 108 -19.47 5.67 34.88
C LEU A 108 -20.78 4.88 34.91
N HIS A 109 -21.91 5.58 34.83
CA HIS A 109 -23.25 5.01 34.90
C HIS A 109 -24.16 5.61 33.82
N PRO A 110 -25.27 4.92 33.47
CA PRO A 110 -26.31 5.49 32.63
C PRO A 110 -26.79 6.85 33.16
N ILE A 111 -27.08 7.76 32.23
CA ILE A 111 -27.44 9.14 32.51
C ILE A 111 -28.97 9.21 32.67
N ASN A 112 -29.44 9.76 33.79
CA ASN A 112 -30.86 9.97 34.00
C ASN A 112 -31.29 11.31 33.39
N LEU A 113 -32.31 11.28 32.54
CA LEU A 113 -32.90 12.45 31.93
C LEU A 113 -34.29 12.73 32.52
N SER A 114 -34.62 14.01 32.68
CA SER A 114 -35.94 14.49 33.11
C SER A 114 -36.43 15.58 32.18
N TYR A 115 -37.66 15.43 31.69
CA TYR A 115 -38.34 16.38 30.78
C TYR A 115 -39.86 16.21 30.92
N ASP A 116 -40.64 17.28 30.87
CA ASP A 116 -42.12 17.26 30.93
C ASP A 116 -42.73 16.33 32.00
N GLY A 117 -42.08 16.22 33.16
CA GLY A 117 -42.50 15.33 34.25
C GLY A 117 -42.24 13.83 34.03
N LYS A 118 -41.61 13.46 32.91
CA LYS A 118 -41.14 12.10 32.58
C LYS A 118 -39.67 11.92 32.97
N GLN A 119 -39.29 10.67 33.20
CA GLN A 119 -37.90 10.28 33.39
C GLN A 119 -37.54 9.14 32.43
N VAL A 120 -36.34 9.23 31.86
CA VAL A 120 -35.80 8.20 30.96
C VAL A 120 -34.30 8.07 31.18
N GLY A 121 -33.77 6.85 31.09
CA GLY A 121 -32.34 6.59 31.17
C GLY A 121 -31.71 6.60 29.78
N VAL A 122 -30.48 7.09 29.68
CA VAL A 122 -29.63 6.97 28.50
C VAL A 122 -28.41 6.13 28.86
N GLU A 123 -28.19 5.06 28.12
CA GLU A 123 -27.05 4.18 28.30
C GLU A 123 -25.71 4.94 28.16
N ASN A 124 -24.76 4.65 29.04
CA ASN A 124 -23.40 5.21 29.01
C ASN A 124 -22.49 4.46 28.03
N SER A 125 -22.95 4.31 26.79
CA SER A 125 -22.24 3.58 25.74
C SER A 125 -22.22 4.36 24.43
N PHE A 126 -21.94 3.67 23.32
CA PHE A 126 -22.04 4.25 21.99
C PHE A 126 -23.49 4.21 21.52
N ILE A 127 -24.05 5.38 21.25
CA ILE A 127 -25.41 5.54 20.74
C ILE A 127 -25.33 5.87 19.25
N TYR A 128 -26.03 5.10 18.43
CA TYR A 128 -26.15 5.34 17.00
C TYR A 128 -27.53 5.89 16.67
N ALA A 129 -27.59 7.00 15.93
CA ALA A 129 -28.84 7.59 15.47
C ALA A 129 -28.77 7.87 13.96
N GLN A 130 -29.79 7.44 13.22
CA GLN A 130 -29.96 7.87 11.83
C GLN A 130 -30.49 9.30 11.77
N TYR A 131 -30.06 10.07 10.78
CA TYR A 131 -30.59 11.42 10.59
C TYR A 131 -31.93 11.36 9.87
N GLN A 132 -32.99 11.82 10.53
CA GLN A 132 -34.34 11.92 9.95
C GLN A 132 -34.94 13.29 10.26
N ASN A 133 -34.34 14.36 9.71
CA ASN A 133 -34.63 15.76 10.07
C ASN A 133 -34.42 16.02 11.57
N GLY A 134 -33.28 15.55 12.09
CA GLY A 134 -32.92 15.51 13.51
C GLY A 134 -32.48 14.11 13.92
N PHE A 135 -31.93 14.00 15.12
CA PHE A 135 -31.44 12.75 15.71
C PHE A 135 -32.28 12.36 16.91
N GLU A 136 -32.58 11.07 17.03
CA GLU A 136 -33.23 10.47 18.20
C GLU A 136 -32.15 9.64 18.92
N PHE A 137 -31.58 10.20 19.99
CA PHE A 137 -30.52 9.53 20.77
C PHE A 137 -31.05 8.77 21.99
N VAL A 138 -32.33 8.94 22.32
CA VAL A 138 -32.93 8.44 23.56
C VAL A 138 -34.01 7.42 23.21
N ASP A 139 -33.71 6.15 23.43
CA ASP A 139 -34.66 5.07 23.19
C ASP A 139 -35.91 5.22 24.08
N GLY A 140 -37.09 5.05 23.49
CA GLY A 140 -38.37 5.18 24.19
C GLY A 140 -38.83 6.62 24.45
N ALA A 141 -38.13 7.63 23.91
CA ALA A 141 -38.51 9.04 24.00
C ALA A 141 -38.42 9.74 22.61
N PRO A 142 -39.24 9.34 21.62
CA PRO A 142 -39.18 9.89 20.26
C PRO A 142 -39.47 11.40 20.18
N GLU A 143 -40.12 11.97 21.20
CA GLU A 143 -40.30 13.43 21.33
C GLU A 143 -38.98 14.18 21.57
N LEU A 144 -37.94 13.50 22.07
CA LEU A 144 -36.63 14.09 22.29
C LEU A 144 -35.81 14.05 21.01
N LYS A 145 -36.18 14.92 20.09
CA LYS A 145 -35.49 15.09 18.82
C LYS A 145 -34.43 16.18 18.91
N PHE A 146 -33.22 15.85 18.46
CA PHE A 146 -32.07 16.75 18.48
C PHE A 146 -31.77 17.27 17.08
N ASP A 147 -31.99 18.56 16.87
CA ASP A 147 -31.65 19.24 15.63
C ASP A 147 -30.15 19.53 15.56
N LEU A 148 -29.59 19.39 14.37
CA LEU A 148 -28.21 19.75 14.08
C LEU A 148 -28.14 21.18 13.54
N LYS A 149 -27.46 22.06 14.27
CA LYS A 149 -27.16 23.44 13.85
C LYS A 149 -25.66 23.65 13.76
N PHE A 150 -25.27 24.79 13.19
CA PHE A 150 -23.88 25.15 12.96
C PHE A 150 -23.61 26.57 13.46
N ASP A 151 -22.47 26.77 14.12
CA ASP A 151 -22.04 28.09 14.57
C ASP A 151 -21.39 28.91 13.44
N GLU A 152 -20.92 30.11 13.74
CA GLU A 152 -20.26 31.00 12.77
C GLU A 152 -18.95 30.42 12.20
N GLU A 153 -18.33 29.46 12.90
CA GLU A 153 -17.14 28.73 12.47
C GLU A 153 -17.48 27.40 11.77
N GLU A 154 -18.76 27.22 11.39
CA GLU A 154 -19.31 25.99 10.80
C GLU A 154 -19.18 24.72 11.67
N ARG A 155 -19.03 24.87 13.00
CA ARG A 155 -18.98 23.71 13.90
C ARG A 155 -20.39 23.24 14.25
N PRO A 156 -20.67 21.92 14.15
CA PRO A 156 -21.96 21.38 14.51
C PRO A 156 -22.20 21.47 16.02
N PHE A 157 -23.43 21.79 16.38
CA PHE A 157 -23.96 21.67 17.73
C PHE A 157 -25.41 21.19 17.69
N LEU A 158 -25.80 20.46 18.73
CA LEU A 158 -27.15 19.92 18.88
C LEU A 158 -28.05 20.91 19.61
N CYS A 159 -29.30 21.02 19.17
CA CYS A 159 -30.38 21.72 19.85
C CYS A 159 -31.53 20.75 20.08
N CYS A 160 -32.30 20.96 21.13
CA CYS A 160 -33.57 20.25 21.35
C CYS A 160 -34.62 21.31 21.70
N GLU A 161 -35.80 21.19 21.12
CA GLU A 161 -36.93 22.09 21.44
C GLU A 161 -37.45 21.85 22.85
N VAL A 162 -37.40 20.59 23.31
CA VAL A 162 -37.77 20.18 24.66
C VAL A 162 -36.62 20.49 25.61
N ASP A 163 -36.94 21.10 26.76
CA ASP A 163 -35.93 21.35 27.79
C ASP A 163 -35.68 20.08 28.61
N VAL A 164 -34.58 19.40 28.29
CA VAL A 164 -34.19 18.15 28.93
C VAL A 164 -33.08 18.41 29.94
N SER A 165 -33.33 18.07 31.19
CA SER A 165 -32.33 18.10 32.26
C SER A 165 -31.69 16.72 32.43
N TYR A 166 -30.40 16.68 32.78
CA TYR A 166 -29.70 15.45 33.13
C TYR A 166 -29.30 15.45 34.62
N ASP A 167 -29.17 14.25 35.19
CA ASP A 167 -28.62 14.01 36.52
C ASP A 167 -27.65 12.82 36.49
N LEU A 168 -26.39 13.08 36.85
CA LEU A 168 -25.32 12.08 36.97
C LEU A 168 -25.20 11.49 38.40
N GLY A 169 -26.09 11.89 39.31
CA GLY A 169 -26.11 11.44 40.69
C GLY A 169 -24.83 11.84 41.43
N ARG A 170 -24.10 10.83 41.94
CA ARG A 170 -22.87 11.03 42.73
C ARG A 170 -21.60 10.98 41.88
N ASP A 171 -21.71 10.83 40.57
CA ASP A 171 -20.55 10.74 39.70
C ASP A 171 -19.80 12.07 39.67
N VAL A 172 -18.47 11.97 39.81
CA VAL A 172 -17.58 13.13 39.77
C VAL A 172 -16.69 12.98 38.54
N ILE A 173 -17.09 13.65 37.46
CA ILE A 173 -16.31 13.69 36.21
C ILE A 173 -15.67 15.09 36.11
N PRO A 174 -14.33 15.20 35.99
CA PRO A 174 -13.65 16.48 35.88
C PRO A 174 -14.21 17.35 34.75
N GLY A 175 -14.63 18.58 35.07
CA GLY A 175 -15.15 19.53 34.09
C GLY A 175 -16.62 19.33 33.68
N VAL A 176 -17.32 18.36 34.27
CA VAL A 176 -18.75 18.11 34.04
C VAL A 176 -19.53 18.43 35.32
N LYS A 177 -20.65 19.16 35.19
CA LYS A 177 -21.56 19.41 36.32
C LYS A 177 -22.40 18.15 36.59
N GLN A 178 -22.73 17.89 37.86
CA GLN A 178 -23.60 16.75 38.22
C GLN A 178 -25.01 16.85 37.64
N GLN A 179 -25.52 18.07 37.48
CA GLN A 179 -26.82 18.36 36.88
C GLN A 179 -26.73 19.54 35.92
N GLY A 180 -27.60 19.55 34.91
CA GLY A 180 -27.66 20.62 33.92
C GLY A 180 -28.57 20.27 32.75
N ARG A 181 -28.49 21.05 31.67
CA ARG A 181 -29.22 20.78 30.43
C ARG A 181 -28.50 19.71 29.62
N PHE A 182 -29.23 18.73 29.12
CA PHE A 182 -28.64 17.59 28.42
C PHE A 182 -27.94 18.02 27.12
N VAL A 183 -28.51 18.96 26.37
CA VAL A 183 -27.85 19.55 25.19
C VAL A 183 -26.49 20.21 25.51
N ASP A 184 -26.32 20.80 26.69
CA ASP A 184 -25.03 21.35 27.10
C ASP A 184 -24.02 20.23 27.36
N LEU A 185 -24.46 19.14 27.99
CA LEU A 185 -23.64 17.95 28.21
C LEU A 185 -23.16 17.37 26.88
N LEU A 186 -24.07 17.19 25.92
CA LEU A 186 -23.76 16.65 24.59
C LEU A 186 -22.77 17.52 23.82
N ASN A 187 -22.97 18.84 23.81
CA ASN A 187 -22.14 19.75 23.01
C ASN A 187 -20.76 20.03 23.62
N LYS A 188 -20.62 19.95 24.96
CA LYS A 188 -19.36 20.27 25.66
C LYS A 188 -18.55 19.05 26.04
N ASN A 189 -19.23 17.94 26.35
CA ASN A 189 -18.61 16.75 26.93
C ASN A 189 -18.93 15.49 26.12
N GLY A 190 -20.05 15.47 25.40
CA GLY A 190 -20.38 14.40 24.47
C GLY A 190 -19.45 14.40 23.27
N ARG A 191 -18.92 13.22 22.94
CA ARG A 191 -18.13 13.02 21.73
C ARG A 191 -19.05 12.69 20.57
N LEU A 192 -19.47 13.74 19.85
CA LEU A 192 -20.31 13.61 18.65
C LEU A 192 -19.45 13.32 17.41
N LYS A 193 -19.80 12.24 16.70
CA LYS A 193 -19.31 11.92 15.37
C LYS A 193 -20.46 11.97 14.37
N LEU A 194 -20.32 12.73 13.28
CA LEU A 194 -21.30 12.77 12.19
C LEU A 194 -20.76 12.05 10.96
N LEU A 195 -21.63 11.36 10.22
CA LEU A 195 -21.30 10.67 8.99
C LEU A 195 -22.09 11.28 7.82
N TYR A 196 -21.44 11.51 6.69
CA TYR A 196 -22.05 12.06 5.48
C TYR A 196 -21.93 11.08 4.31
N LYS A 197 -22.85 11.22 3.35
CA LYS A 197 -22.94 10.31 2.19
C LYS A 197 -21.73 10.40 1.25
N ASP A 198 -21.02 11.52 1.26
CA ASP A 198 -19.86 11.79 0.40
C ASP A 198 -18.52 11.30 1.00
N GLY A 199 -18.57 10.49 2.06
CA GLY A 199 -17.38 10.01 2.76
C GLY A 199 -16.79 11.00 3.76
N THR A 200 -17.42 12.16 3.95
CA THR A 200 -17.05 13.11 5.00
C THR A 200 -17.54 12.62 6.36
N SER A 201 -16.70 12.80 7.39
CA SER A 201 -17.04 12.55 8.79
C SER A 201 -16.64 13.76 9.63
N TYR A 202 -17.46 14.15 10.61
CA TYR A 202 -17.08 15.12 11.63
C TYR A 202 -16.67 14.39 12.90
N VAL A 203 -15.55 14.74 13.52
CA VAL A 203 -15.15 14.25 14.85
C VAL A 203 -14.17 15.24 15.49
N ASN A 204 -14.29 15.46 16.81
CA ASN A 204 -13.40 16.30 17.60
C ASN A 204 -13.14 17.71 17.01
N GLY A 205 -14.20 18.40 16.58
CA GLY A 205 -14.09 19.78 16.08
C GLY A 205 -13.72 19.92 14.61
N HIS A 206 -13.46 18.81 13.90
CA HIS A 206 -12.98 18.85 12.52
C HIS A 206 -13.75 17.92 11.58
N PHE A 207 -13.89 18.34 10.33
CA PHE A 207 -14.35 17.49 9.24
C PHE A 207 -13.16 16.78 8.59
N TYR A 208 -13.30 15.49 8.34
CA TYR A 208 -12.35 14.63 7.66
C TYR A 208 -13.05 13.98 6.48
N GLN A 209 -12.41 13.97 5.31
CA GLN A 209 -12.98 13.30 4.15
C GLN A 209 -12.12 12.11 3.75
N VAL A 210 -12.70 10.91 3.81
CA VAL A 210 -12.09 9.71 3.24
C VAL A 210 -12.43 9.70 1.75
N MET A 211 -11.48 10.08 0.90
CA MET A 211 -11.60 9.91 -0.55
C MET A 211 -10.57 8.88 -0.99
N LEU A 212 -11.01 7.89 -1.78
CA LEU A 212 -10.04 7.07 -2.51
C LEU A 212 -9.27 7.99 -3.48
N PRO A 213 -7.94 7.84 -3.62
CA PRO A 213 -7.14 8.66 -4.53
C PRO A 213 -7.66 8.66 -5.98
N THR A 214 -8.38 7.62 -6.37
CA THR A 214 -9.01 7.45 -7.68
C THR A 214 -10.25 8.35 -7.89
N GLU A 215 -10.96 8.82 -6.87
CA GLU A 215 -12.28 9.43 -7.08
C GLU A 215 -12.26 10.72 -7.90
N LYS A 216 -11.17 11.50 -7.83
CA LYS A 216 -11.01 12.73 -8.62
C LYS A 216 -10.24 12.52 -9.93
N GLY A 217 -9.89 11.28 -10.25
CA GLY A 217 -8.92 10.94 -11.27
C GLY A 217 -7.50 11.32 -10.85
N PHE A 218 -6.51 10.51 -11.23
CA PHE A 218 -5.11 10.88 -11.01
C PHE A 218 -4.22 10.41 -12.17
N GLU A 219 -3.13 11.13 -12.38
CA GLU A 219 -2.14 10.77 -13.40
C GLU A 219 -1.19 9.69 -12.86
N LEU A 220 -1.22 8.50 -13.46
CA LEU A 220 -0.40 7.36 -13.06
C LEU A 220 1.10 7.69 -13.04
N ASN A 221 1.59 8.43 -14.05
CA ASN A 221 3.00 8.79 -14.17
C ASN A 221 3.47 9.80 -13.11
N LYS A 222 2.53 10.50 -12.46
CA LYS A 222 2.81 11.39 -11.32
C LYS A 222 2.56 10.71 -9.98
N SER A 223 2.10 9.46 -9.98
CA SER A 223 1.83 8.65 -8.79
C SER A 223 2.91 7.59 -8.58
N LYS A 224 3.03 7.11 -7.35
CA LYS A 224 4.02 6.08 -6.98
C LYS A 224 3.77 4.75 -7.70
N LEU A 225 2.50 4.45 -8.03
CA LEU A 225 2.12 3.26 -8.78
C LEU A 225 2.76 3.24 -10.18
N GLY A 226 2.90 4.40 -10.83
CA GLY A 226 3.52 4.49 -12.16
C GLY A 226 4.98 4.07 -12.21
N GLY A 227 5.69 4.08 -11.07
CA GLY A 227 7.07 3.60 -10.95
C GLY A 227 7.20 2.08 -10.80
N SER A 228 6.16 1.42 -10.28
CA SER A 228 6.15 -0.04 -10.10
C SER A 228 5.56 -0.79 -11.29
N LEU A 229 4.63 -0.18 -12.05
CA LEU A 229 4.21 -0.72 -13.33
C LEU A 229 5.27 -0.38 -14.38
N ILE A 230 5.86 -1.37 -15.04
CA ILE A 230 6.96 -1.18 -16.00
C ILE A 230 6.51 -1.72 -17.36
N PRO A 231 6.39 -0.88 -18.40
CA PRO A 231 5.96 -1.33 -19.71
C PRO A 231 7.10 -2.09 -20.40
N VAL A 232 6.80 -3.25 -20.98
CA VAL A 232 7.73 -4.06 -21.76
C VAL A 232 7.08 -4.39 -23.09
N THR A 233 7.65 -3.93 -24.19
CA THR A 233 7.05 -4.04 -25.53
C THR A 233 6.90 -5.51 -25.97
N GLU A 234 7.86 -6.36 -25.60
CA GLU A 234 7.87 -7.79 -25.90
C GLU A 234 6.71 -8.55 -25.24
N LEU A 235 6.08 -7.99 -24.19
CA LEU A 235 4.93 -8.58 -23.53
C LEU A 235 3.62 -8.43 -24.32
N LEU A 236 3.62 -7.64 -25.40
CA LEU A 236 2.50 -7.46 -26.33
C LEU A 236 2.68 -8.25 -27.65
N ALA A 237 3.64 -9.18 -27.71
CA ALA A 237 3.90 -9.92 -28.94
C ALA A 237 2.72 -10.81 -29.36
N ALA A 238 2.51 -10.93 -30.68
CA ALA A 238 1.51 -11.83 -31.25
C ALA A 238 1.84 -13.29 -30.92
N ASN A 239 0.82 -14.08 -30.59
CA ASN A 239 0.96 -15.48 -30.16
C ASN A 239 1.81 -15.69 -28.89
N LEU A 240 2.05 -14.64 -28.12
CA LEU A 240 2.75 -14.77 -26.84
C LEU A 240 1.91 -15.63 -25.89
N SER A 241 2.55 -16.63 -25.30
CA SER A 241 1.98 -17.45 -24.23
C SER A 241 2.83 -17.35 -22.96
N GLU A 242 2.35 -17.99 -21.90
CA GLU A 242 3.10 -18.05 -20.65
C GLU A 242 4.38 -18.90 -20.79
N LYS A 243 4.23 -20.14 -21.29
CA LYS A 243 5.24 -21.22 -21.20
C LYS A 243 5.60 -21.92 -22.52
N GLU A 244 4.67 -22.00 -23.49
CA GLU A 244 4.79 -22.84 -24.70
C GLU A 244 5.37 -24.26 -24.45
N GLU A 245 4.81 -25.03 -23.51
CA GLU A 245 5.37 -26.33 -23.09
C GLU A 245 5.61 -27.31 -24.26
N HIS A 246 4.79 -27.26 -25.31
CA HIS A 246 4.90 -28.14 -26.47
C HIS A 246 6.07 -27.80 -27.41
N ALA A 247 6.62 -26.59 -27.31
CA ALA A 247 7.71 -26.08 -28.14
C ALA A 247 9.05 -25.98 -27.37
N VAL A 248 9.11 -26.50 -26.13
CA VAL A 248 10.35 -26.57 -25.35
C VAL A 248 11.38 -27.46 -26.03
N SER A 249 12.66 -27.14 -25.85
CA SER A 249 13.80 -27.95 -26.26
C SER A 249 14.67 -28.31 -25.06
N ALA A 250 15.71 -29.12 -25.31
CA ALA A 250 16.64 -29.57 -24.29
C ALA A 250 17.28 -28.43 -23.45
N ASP A 251 17.44 -27.22 -24.02
CA ASP A 251 18.03 -26.06 -23.32
C ASP A 251 17.26 -24.74 -23.52
N GLU A 252 16.11 -24.72 -24.18
CA GLU A 252 15.35 -23.48 -24.41
C GLU A 252 13.85 -23.69 -24.20
N PHE A 253 13.18 -22.70 -23.60
CA PHE A 253 11.72 -22.59 -23.62
C PHE A 253 11.22 -22.21 -25.03
N GLY A 254 9.92 -22.40 -25.29
CA GLY A 254 9.32 -22.00 -26.56
C GLY A 254 9.48 -20.51 -26.80
N ARG A 255 9.84 -20.12 -28.03
CA ARG A 255 10.31 -18.76 -28.35
C ARG A 255 9.25 -17.66 -28.23
N ASN A 256 7.97 -18.02 -28.28
CA ASN A 256 6.84 -17.13 -28.05
C ASN A 256 6.28 -17.30 -26.63
N SER A 257 7.15 -17.51 -25.65
CA SER A 257 6.78 -17.57 -24.23
C SER A 257 7.44 -16.47 -23.40
N ILE A 258 6.75 -16.02 -22.36
CA ILE A 258 7.34 -15.12 -21.37
C ILE A 258 8.50 -15.82 -20.63
N PHE A 259 8.39 -17.13 -20.39
CA PHE A 259 9.48 -17.95 -19.85
C PHE A 259 10.75 -17.82 -20.69
N PHE A 260 10.65 -17.83 -22.02
CA PHE A 260 11.80 -17.59 -22.90
C PHE A 260 12.36 -16.18 -22.78
N LEU A 261 11.50 -15.15 -22.67
CA LEU A 261 11.96 -13.77 -22.47
C LEU A 261 12.75 -13.59 -21.18
N ILE A 262 12.35 -14.27 -20.10
CA ILE A 262 13.09 -14.30 -18.84
C ILE A 262 14.38 -15.13 -19.01
N ASP A 263 14.30 -16.31 -19.64
CA ASP A 263 15.43 -17.23 -19.86
C ASP A 263 16.59 -16.61 -20.67
N LYS A 264 16.34 -15.58 -21.49
CA LYS A 264 17.38 -14.80 -22.17
C LYS A 264 18.43 -14.23 -21.21
N LEU A 265 18.08 -13.95 -19.95
CA LEU A 265 19.02 -13.50 -18.93
C LEU A 265 20.21 -14.47 -18.73
N LYS A 266 20.04 -15.77 -19.01
CA LYS A 266 21.12 -16.77 -18.94
C LYS A 266 22.30 -16.45 -19.85
N ALA A 267 22.11 -15.63 -20.89
CA ALA A 267 23.18 -15.23 -21.81
C ALA A 267 24.25 -14.35 -21.15
N VAL A 268 23.98 -13.74 -19.98
CA VAL A 268 25.02 -13.08 -19.17
C VAL A 268 26.20 -13.99 -18.86
N GLY A 269 25.94 -15.29 -18.67
CA GLY A 269 26.97 -16.28 -18.37
C GLY A 269 27.66 -16.87 -19.60
N VAL A 270 27.43 -16.32 -20.79
CA VAL A 270 28.03 -16.74 -22.05
C VAL A 270 29.03 -15.69 -22.52
N GLN A 271 30.28 -16.10 -22.72
CA GLN A 271 31.33 -15.20 -23.16
C GLN A 271 31.03 -14.68 -24.57
N GLY A 272 31.10 -13.36 -24.75
CA GLY A 272 30.89 -12.70 -26.04
C GLY A 272 29.43 -12.32 -26.34
N SER A 273 28.48 -12.63 -25.46
CA SER A 273 27.10 -12.19 -25.60
C SER A 273 26.95 -10.67 -25.42
N THR A 274 25.95 -10.12 -26.10
CA THR A 274 25.64 -8.70 -26.21
C THR A 274 24.40 -8.33 -25.40
N ILE A 275 24.27 -7.06 -25.02
CA ILE A 275 23.16 -6.56 -24.20
C ILE A 275 21.77 -6.94 -24.77
N PRO A 276 21.48 -6.84 -26.08
CA PRO A 276 20.18 -7.23 -26.63
C PRO A 276 19.84 -8.72 -26.44
N GLU A 277 20.85 -9.59 -26.33
CA GLU A 277 20.65 -11.04 -26.14
C GLU A 277 20.23 -11.37 -24.69
N PHE A 278 20.46 -10.47 -23.74
CA PHE A 278 20.07 -10.64 -22.33
C PHE A 278 18.56 -10.45 -22.09
N GLY A 279 17.82 -9.96 -23.09
CA GLY A 279 16.38 -9.78 -23.02
C GLY A 279 15.93 -8.53 -22.26
N PRO A 280 14.61 -8.31 -22.18
CA PRO A 280 14.04 -7.04 -21.72
C PRO A 280 14.23 -6.77 -20.22
N PHE A 281 14.46 -7.82 -19.42
CA PHE A 281 14.53 -7.70 -17.96
C PHE A 281 15.94 -7.41 -17.43
N PHE A 282 16.96 -7.45 -18.28
CA PHE A 282 18.38 -7.33 -17.87
C PHE A 282 18.68 -6.02 -17.13
N THR A 283 18.08 -4.91 -17.56
CA THR A 283 18.28 -3.58 -16.97
C THR A 283 17.78 -3.48 -15.51
N HIS A 284 17.01 -4.46 -15.03
CA HIS A 284 16.43 -4.47 -13.69
C HIS A 284 17.21 -5.34 -12.69
N ILE A 285 18.19 -6.12 -13.15
CA ILE A 285 19.06 -6.97 -12.31
C ILE A 285 20.52 -6.94 -12.78
N ALA A 286 21.33 -6.13 -12.11
CA ALA A 286 22.77 -6.06 -12.35
C ALA A 286 23.48 -7.28 -11.75
N ASN A 287 24.59 -7.71 -12.37
CA ASN A 287 25.47 -8.77 -11.86
C ASN A 287 24.74 -10.07 -11.49
N LEU A 288 23.76 -10.47 -12.32
CA LEU A 288 23.04 -11.72 -12.16
C LEU A 288 24.02 -12.90 -12.10
N ASP A 289 24.00 -13.64 -10.99
CA ASP A 289 24.88 -14.78 -10.78
C ASP A 289 24.14 -16.10 -10.56
N ILE A 290 22.89 -16.05 -10.09
CA ILE A 290 22.01 -17.21 -9.94
C ILE A 290 20.75 -16.99 -10.77
N MET A 291 20.41 -18.01 -11.56
CA MET A 291 19.13 -18.11 -12.24
C MET A 291 18.61 -19.54 -12.18
N LEU A 292 17.46 -19.72 -11.55
CA LEU A 292 16.81 -21.02 -11.35
C LEU A 292 15.36 -20.93 -11.83
N CYS A 293 14.97 -21.82 -12.75
CA CYS A 293 13.55 -22.08 -13.02
C CYS A 293 13.01 -22.96 -11.89
N SER A 294 12.13 -22.41 -11.05
CA SER A 294 11.52 -23.10 -9.90
C SER A 294 10.08 -23.55 -10.14
N ASP A 295 9.44 -23.15 -11.25
CA ASP A 295 8.10 -23.59 -11.70
C ASP A 295 7.92 -25.13 -11.73
N MET A 296 7.12 -25.71 -10.82
CA MET A 296 6.66 -27.12 -10.82
C MET A 296 5.53 -27.34 -9.78
N GLY A 297 4.33 -26.77 -10.00
CA GLY A 297 3.15 -26.93 -9.15
C GLY A 297 3.15 -26.18 -7.79
N THR A 298 4.00 -26.58 -6.83
CA THR A 298 4.05 -26.01 -5.46
C THR A 298 5.32 -25.18 -5.23
N GLU A 299 5.69 -24.41 -6.24
CA GLU A 299 6.84 -23.52 -6.24
C GLU A 299 6.66 -22.26 -5.39
N PRO A 300 7.77 -21.67 -4.95
CA PRO A 300 7.77 -20.35 -4.34
C PRO A 300 7.68 -19.22 -5.39
N ALA A 301 8.04 -19.52 -6.65
CA ALA A 301 8.08 -18.60 -7.79
C ALA A 301 8.29 -19.39 -9.09
N ASP A 302 8.00 -18.81 -10.26
CA ASP A 302 8.33 -19.42 -11.55
C ASP A 302 9.84 -19.44 -11.79
N PHE A 303 10.50 -18.31 -11.49
CA PHE A 303 11.95 -18.18 -11.50
C PHE A 303 12.45 -17.52 -10.20
N ILE A 304 13.64 -17.94 -9.78
CA ILE A 304 14.43 -17.26 -8.77
C ILE A 304 15.66 -16.69 -9.45
N LEU A 305 15.82 -15.37 -9.37
CA LEU A 305 16.99 -14.65 -9.87
C LEU A 305 17.73 -14.06 -8.69
N SER A 306 19.05 -14.05 -8.72
CA SER A 306 19.83 -13.39 -7.68
C SER A 306 21.15 -12.83 -8.20
N SER A 307 21.59 -11.77 -7.54
CA SER A 307 22.92 -11.18 -7.57
C SER A 307 23.42 -11.04 -6.12
N PRO A 308 24.69 -10.68 -5.89
CA PRO A 308 25.21 -10.50 -4.53
C PRO A 308 24.47 -9.45 -3.69
N ASP A 309 23.77 -8.52 -4.33
CA ASP A 309 23.03 -7.42 -3.71
C ASP A 309 21.51 -7.53 -3.87
N LYS A 310 20.99 -8.54 -4.57
CA LYS A 310 19.55 -8.67 -4.86
C LYS A 310 19.08 -10.13 -4.92
N LEU A 311 17.89 -10.38 -4.38
CA LEU A 311 17.15 -11.63 -4.57
C LEU A 311 15.77 -11.32 -5.11
N VAL A 312 15.38 -12.02 -6.18
CA VAL A 312 14.15 -11.75 -6.92
C VAL A 312 13.35 -13.02 -7.12
N PHE A 313 12.08 -13.00 -6.71
CA PHE A 313 11.11 -14.03 -7.05
C PHE A 313 10.23 -13.53 -8.20
N VAL A 314 10.22 -14.27 -9.30
CA VAL A 314 9.51 -13.91 -10.53
C VAL A 314 8.26 -14.78 -10.65
N HIS A 315 7.12 -14.13 -10.87
CA HIS A 315 5.83 -14.75 -11.11
C HIS A 315 5.29 -14.30 -12.45
N VAL A 316 4.84 -15.23 -13.27
CA VAL A 316 4.50 -14.99 -14.67
C VAL A 316 3.04 -15.32 -14.90
N LYS A 317 2.36 -14.46 -15.67
CA LYS A 317 1.03 -14.77 -16.19
C LYS A 317 0.88 -14.20 -17.59
N CYS A 318 0.34 -14.99 -18.50
CA CYS A 318 -0.06 -14.49 -19.82
C CYS A 318 -1.57 -14.56 -19.99
N GLY A 319 -2.17 -13.48 -20.48
CA GLY A 319 -3.57 -13.46 -20.89
C GLY A 319 -3.74 -13.98 -22.32
N GLY A 320 -4.99 -14.19 -22.71
CA GLY A 320 -5.35 -14.63 -24.06
C GLY A 320 -5.69 -13.50 -25.04
N ALA A 321 -5.48 -12.22 -24.68
CA ALA A 321 -5.78 -11.12 -25.59
C ALA A 321 -4.78 -11.09 -26.75
N GLU A 322 -5.25 -11.01 -27.99
CA GLU A 322 -4.36 -11.06 -29.15
C GLU A 322 -3.59 -9.75 -29.39
N ASN A 323 -4.24 -8.59 -29.20
CA ASN A 323 -3.65 -7.29 -29.61
C ASN A 323 -3.99 -6.09 -28.71
N ARG A 324 -4.95 -6.22 -27.79
CA ARG A 324 -5.43 -5.11 -26.95
C ARG A 324 -5.79 -5.61 -25.54
N PRO A 325 -4.79 -5.96 -24.72
CA PRO A 325 -5.06 -6.26 -23.33
C PRO A 325 -5.66 -5.02 -22.65
N GLU A 326 -6.75 -5.21 -21.92
CA GLU A 326 -7.30 -4.19 -21.04
C GLU A 326 -6.55 -4.22 -19.69
N SER A 327 -7.11 -3.65 -18.64
CA SER A 327 -6.55 -3.69 -17.28
C SER A 327 -7.50 -4.42 -16.34
N SER A 328 -7.72 -5.70 -16.61
CA SER A 328 -8.65 -6.53 -15.84
C SER A 328 -8.03 -6.96 -14.50
N ALA A 329 -8.79 -6.78 -13.42
CA ALA A 329 -8.37 -7.18 -12.07
C ALA A 329 -8.22 -8.70 -11.93
N GLY A 330 -9.04 -9.49 -12.63
CA GLY A 330 -9.07 -10.95 -12.47
C GLY A 330 -7.75 -11.61 -12.87
N ALA A 331 -7.23 -11.25 -14.06
CA ALA A 331 -5.96 -11.79 -14.56
C ALA A 331 -4.78 -11.37 -13.67
N LEU A 332 -4.84 -10.16 -13.10
CA LEU A 332 -3.82 -9.66 -12.19
C LEU A 332 -3.90 -10.31 -10.80
N ALA A 333 -5.11 -10.59 -10.31
CA ALA A 333 -5.36 -11.17 -8.98
C ALA A 333 -4.71 -12.55 -8.81
N GLU A 334 -4.74 -13.38 -9.86
CA GLU A 334 -4.16 -14.72 -9.83
C GLU A 334 -2.65 -14.67 -9.56
N VAL A 335 -1.91 -13.89 -10.36
CA VAL A 335 -0.46 -13.74 -10.23
C VAL A 335 -0.06 -12.97 -8.98
N GLY A 336 -0.83 -11.94 -8.60
CA GLY A 336 -0.58 -11.18 -7.37
C GLY A 336 -0.80 -12.01 -6.11
N GLY A 337 -1.80 -12.89 -6.11
CA GLY A 337 -2.02 -13.86 -5.03
C GLY A 337 -0.84 -14.82 -4.85
N GLN A 338 -0.30 -15.35 -5.96
CA GLN A 338 0.89 -16.22 -5.92
C GLN A 338 2.13 -15.47 -5.42
N ALA A 339 2.32 -14.24 -5.89
CA ALA A 339 3.42 -13.37 -5.48
C ALA A 339 3.44 -13.09 -3.98
N ILE A 340 2.30 -12.66 -3.42
CA ILE A 340 2.21 -12.30 -2.00
C ILE A 340 2.23 -13.52 -1.08
N LYS A 341 1.64 -14.65 -1.50
CA LYS A 341 1.64 -15.90 -0.72
C LYS A 341 3.04 -16.40 -0.38
N ASN A 342 4.03 -16.12 -1.24
CA ASN A 342 5.39 -16.64 -1.09
C ASN A 342 6.37 -15.65 -0.44
N LEU A 343 5.87 -14.54 0.15
CA LEU A 343 6.69 -13.57 0.87
C LEU A 343 7.52 -14.22 1.99
N GLU A 344 6.94 -15.17 2.74
CA GLU A 344 7.65 -15.86 3.83
C GLU A 344 8.92 -16.54 3.34
N ILE A 345 8.86 -17.28 2.22
CA ILE A 345 10.02 -17.97 1.65
C ILE A 345 11.09 -16.96 1.19
N LEU A 346 10.68 -15.78 0.70
CA LEU A 346 11.58 -14.72 0.25
C LEU A 346 12.28 -13.98 1.41
N THR A 347 11.64 -13.84 2.57
CA THR A 347 12.12 -12.97 3.66
C THR A 347 12.58 -13.70 4.92
N THR A 348 12.20 -14.98 5.09
CA THR A 348 12.53 -15.73 6.30
C THR A 348 14.04 -15.93 6.48
N THR A 349 14.49 -15.74 7.73
CA THR A 349 15.86 -16.03 8.18
C THR A 349 16.08 -17.52 8.45
N GLN A 350 15.05 -18.35 8.39
CA GLN A 350 15.17 -19.80 8.58
C GLN A 350 15.84 -20.45 7.37
N ARG A 351 17.15 -20.72 7.48
CA ARG A 351 17.95 -21.23 6.36
C ARG A 351 17.46 -22.59 5.83
N ASP A 352 16.95 -23.44 6.71
CA ASP A 352 16.48 -24.78 6.35
C ASP A 352 15.10 -24.80 5.68
N LEU A 353 14.41 -23.66 5.59
CA LEU A 353 13.13 -23.59 4.91
C LEU A 353 13.33 -23.83 3.41
N LYS A 354 12.75 -24.93 2.94
CA LYS A 354 12.75 -25.39 1.55
C LYS A 354 11.34 -25.25 0.96
N PRO A 355 11.22 -25.02 -0.36
CA PRO A 355 9.94 -24.93 -1.03
C PRO A 355 9.26 -26.30 -1.09
N GLY A 356 7.93 -26.30 -1.22
CA GLY A 356 7.13 -27.53 -1.27
C GLY A 356 7.52 -28.48 -2.42
N ASN A 357 8.09 -27.96 -3.50
CA ASN A 357 8.53 -28.72 -4.66
C ASN A 357 10.03 -29.13 -4.62
N TRP A 358 10.70 -29.03 -3.47
CA TRP A 358 12.14 -29.35 -3.34
C TRP A 358 12.52 -30.73 -3.90
N SER A 359 11.73 -31.77 -3.62
CA SER A 359 12.02 -33.16 -4.02
C SER A 359 11.99 -33.38 -5.54
N ILE A 360 11.21 -32.58 -6.26
CA ILE A 360 11.07 -32.68 -7.72
C ILE A 360 11.91 -31.62 -8.45
N MET A 361 12.44 -30.63 -7.75
CA MET A 361 13.24 -29.55 -8.32
C MET A 361 14.43 -30.00 -9.19
N PRO A 362 15.15 -31.10 -8.86
CA PRO A 362 16.23 -31.64 -9.70
C PRO A 362 15.76 -32.36 -10.98
N SER A 363 14.45 -32.47 -11.21
CA SER A 363 13.88 -33.15 -12.39
C SER A 363 13.82 -32.21 -13.60
N HIS A 364 13.54 -32.79 -14.77
CA HIS A 364 13.29 -32.00 -15.98
C HIS A 364 11.99 -31.21 -15.88
N TRP A 365 11.93 -30.08 -16.60
CA TRP A 365 10.74 -29.23 -16.72
C TRP A 365 9.99 -29.55 -18.02
N PRO A 366 8.64 -29.47 -18.07
CA PRO A 366 7.73 -29.00 -17.02
C PRO A 366 7.41 -30.03 -15.94
N ARG A 367 7.57 -31.32 -16.24
CA ARG A 367 7.32 -32.42 -15.32
C ARG A 367 8.42 -33.47 -15.47
N PRO A 368 8.65 -34.34 -14.45
CA PRO A 368 9.80 -35.25 -14.46
C PRO A 368 9.87 -36.21 -15.66
N ALA A 369 8.73 -36.50 -16.30
CA ALA A 369 8.61 -37.43 -17.43
C ALA A 369 8.14 -36.75 -18.73
N SER A 370 8.29 -35.43 -18.86
CA SER A 370 7.86 -34.70 -20.05
C SER A 370 8.75 -35.02 -21.27
N ALA A 371 8.13 -35.04 -22.46
CA ALA A 371 8.80 -35.08 -23.75
C ALA A 371 7.96 -34.27 -24.76
N PRO A 372 8.44 -33.12 -25.28
CA PRO A 372 9.75 -32.51 -25.02
C PRO A 372 9.93 -31.98 -23.59
N ALA A 373 11.19 -31.76 -23.19
CA ALA A 373 11.54 -31.26 -21.86
C ALA A 373 12.81 -30.40 -21.85
N LEU A 374 12.86 -29.47 -20.90
CA LEU A 374 14.06 -28.72 -20.55
C LEU A 374 14.90 -29.54 -19.56
N ASN A 375 16.13 -29.86 -19.95
CA ASN A 375 16.99 -30.76 -19.17
C ASN A 375 17.57 -30.11 -17.91
N GLU A 376 17.90 -28.82 -17.99
CA GLU A 376 18.58 -28.09 -16.92
C GLU A 376 17.79 -26.85 -16.51
N ARG A 377 17.22 -26.89 -15.30
CA ARG A 377 16.47 -25.77 -14.72
C ARG A 377 17.36 -24.77 -13.99
N ILE A 378 18.53 -25.21 -13.56
CA ILE A 378 19.63 -24.34 -13.11
C ILE A 378 20.22 -23.72 -14.38
N ARG A 379 20.02 -22.41 -14.58
CA ARG A 379 20.41 -21.71 -15.80
C ARG A 379 21.75 -21.01 -15.63
N LEU A 380 21.95 -20.39 -14.46
CA LEU A 380 23.18 -19.71 -14.06
C LEU A 380 23.57 -20.06 -12.62
N VAL A 381 24.88 -20.20 -12.39
CA VAL A 381 25.54 -20.28 -11.08
C VAL A 381 26.85 -19.51 -11.17
N ASP A 382 27.16 -18.68 -10.16
CA ASP A 382 28.36 -17.84 -10.11
C ASP A 382 28.58 -17.00 -11.39
N GLY A 383 27.47 -16.54 -11.99
CA GLY A 383 27.50 -15.72 -13.21
C GLY A 383 27.88 -16.50 -14.47
N LYS A 384 27.85 -17.84 -14.43
CA LYS A 384 28.19 -18.71 -15.57
C LYS A 384 27.06 -19.69 -15.85
N ARG A 385 26.94 -20.13 -17.10
CA ARG A 385 26.02 -21.20 -17.47
C ARG A 385 26.34 -22.47 -16.69
N PHE A 386 25.33 -23.09 -16.09
CA PHE A 386 25.47 -24.40 -15.49
C PHE A 386 25.61 -25.47 -16.58
N VAL A 387 26.63 -26.32 -16.46
CA VAL A 387 26.93 -27.39 -17.42
C VAL A 387 26.92 -28.73 -16.70
N ASN A 388 25.91 -29.56 -17.00
CA ASN A 388 25.79 -30.92 -16.48
C ASN A 388 26.15 -31.93 -17.57
N VAL A 389 27.46 -32.13 -17.80
CA VAL A 389 27.99 -32.96 -18.92
C VAL A 389 27.42 -34.38 -18.89
N GLY A 390 27.27 -34.98 -17.70
CA GLY A 390 26.70 -36.32 -17.54
C GLY A 390 25.17 -36.39 -17.50
N ARG A 391 24.48 -35.23 -17.54
CA ARG A 391 23.02 -35.09 -17.40
C ARG A 391 22.44 -35.86 -16.21
N THR A 392 23.22 -36.01 -15.13
CA THR A 392 22.83 -36.84 -13.99
C THR A 392 21.94 -36.04 -13.04
N LYS A 393 21.00 -36.74 -12.40
CA LYS A 393 20.17 -36.16 -11.34
C LYS A 393 21.01 -35.78 -10.11
N ALA A 394 21.99 -36.61 -9.74
CA ALA A 394 22.88 -36.37 -8.62
C ALA A 394 23.64 -35.04 -8.73
N ALA A 395 24.16 -34.70 -9.92
CA ALA A 395 24.83 -33.42 -10.14
C ALA A 395 23.89 -32.22 -9.98
N ARG A 396 22.60 -32.37 -10.32
CA ARG A 396 21.58 -31.34 -10.09
C ARG A 396 21.24 -31.21 -8.60
N GLU A 397 21.08 -32.34 -7.91
CA GLU A 397 20.79 -32.38 -6.48
C GLU A 397 21.90 -31.69 -5.66
N GLU A 398 23.15 -32.06 -5.92
CA GLU A 398 24.33 -31.45 -5.28
C GLU A 398 24.36 -29.94 -5.54
N LYS A 399 24.29 -29.52 -6.82
CA LYS A 399 24.36 -28.11 -7.15
C LYS A 399 23.16 -27.30 -6.64
N LEU A 400 21.98 -27.92 -6.54
CA LEU A 400 20.80 -27.25 -5.99
C LEU A 400 20.95 -26.95 -4.50
N VAL A 401 21.65 -27.80 -3.75
CA VAL A 401 21.98 -27.53 -2.34
C VAL A 401 22.87 -26.28 -2.25
N ASP A 402 23.96 -26.20 -3.02
CA ASP A 402 24.84 -25.02 -3.06
C ASP A 402 24.08 -23.71 -3.36
N ILE A 403 23.20 -23.77 -4.38
CA ILE A 403 22.39 -22.63 -4.81
C ILE A 403 21.43 -22.22 -3.71
N TRP A 404 20.77 -23.19 -3.07
CA TRP A 404 19.79 -22.90 -2.03
C TRP A 404 20.43 -22.34 -0.76
N ASP A 405 21.63 -22.81 -0.39
CA ASP A 405 22.42 -22.25 0.70
C ASP A 405 22.74 -20.77 0.42
N THR A 406 23.17 -20.47 -0.81
CA THR A 406 23.42 -19.08 -1.24
C THR A 406 22.15 -18.23 -1.20
N ILE A 407 21.01 -18.77 -1.66
CA ILE A 407 19.71 -18.11 -1.59
C ILE A 407 19.31 -17.86 -0.13
N ALA A 408 19.47 -18.85 0.75
CA ALA A 408 19.16 -18.75 2.17
C ALA A 408 20.01 -17.68 2.88
N GLU A 409 21.30 -17.57 2.53
CA GLU A 409 22.17 -16.50 3.01
C GLU A 409 21.68 -15.11 2.55
N ARG A 410 21.34 -14.97 1.28
CA ARG A 410 20.86 -13.70 0.70
C ARG A 410 19.50 -13.27 1.24
N ARG A 411 18.60 -14.22 1.49
CA ARG A 411 17.34 -13.98 2.21
C ARG A 411 17.58 -13.37 3.58
N ALA A 412 18.49 -13.98 4.37
CA ALA A 412 18.81 -13.55 5.72
C ALA A 412 19.66 -12.26 5.78
N ALA A 413 20.35 -11.90 4.70
CA ALA A 413 21.27 -10.77 4.66
C ALA A 413 20.53 -9.41 4.52
N PRO A 414 20.63 -8.47 5.47
CA PRO A 414 19.87 -7.21 5.43
C PRO A 414 20.34 -6.23 4.34
N ASN A 415 21.56 -6.41 3.82
CA ASN A 415 22.12 -5.60 2.74
C ASN A 415 21.74 -6.10 1.33
N VAL A 416 21.06 -7.23 1.23
CA VAL A 416 20.53 -7.76 -0.04
C VAL A 416 19.10 -7.28 -0.21
N GLY A 417 18.82 -6.56 -1.29
CA GLY A 417 17.45 -6.13 -1.61
C GLY A 417 16.58 -7.32 -2.01
N LYS A 418 15.34 -7.37 -1.53
CA LYS A 418 14.37 -8.39 -1.93
C LYS A 418 13.36 -7.77 -2.88
N GLU A 419 13.14 -8.43 -4.01
CA GLU A 419 12.14 -7.99 -4.98
C GLU A 419 11.20 -9.13 -5.37
N ILE A 420 9.97 -8.76 -5.69
CA ILE A 420 9.01 -9.60 -6.40
C ILE A 420 8.80 -8.97 -7.77
N TRP A 421 8.94 -9.79 -8.81
CA TRP A 421 8.63 -9.40 -10.19
C TRP A 421 7.37 -10.12 -10.64
N MET A 422 6.30 -9.38 -10.84
CA MET A 422 5.11 -9.87 -11.54
C MET A 422 5.25 -9.56 -13.01
N VAL A 423 5.35 -10.56 -13.86
CA VAL A 423 5.47 -10.40 -15.31
C VAL A 423 4.14 -10.81 -15.95
N VAL A 424 3.38 -9.81 -16.39
CA VAL A 424 2.03 -9.98 -16.91
C VAL A 424 2.02 -9.63 -18.38
N GLY A 425 1.84 -10.63 -19.24
CA GLY A 425 1.82 -10.48 -20.70
C GLY A 425 0.57 -9.78 -21.22
N ASN A 426 -0.07 -10.40 -22.21
CA ASN A 426 -1.33 -9.97 -22.82
C ASN A 426 -2.56 -10.04 -21.89
N ALA A 427 -2.37 -9.92 -20.57
CA ALA A 427 -3.42 -9.87 -19.55
C ALA A 427 -3.63 -8.45 -18.99
N PHE A 428 -2.65 -7.55 -19.14
CA PHE A 428 -2.72 -6.22 -18.54
C PHE A 428 -1.95 -5.18 -19.38
N SER A 429 -2.59 -4.07 -19.74
CA SER A 429 -1.96 -2.90 -20.39
C SER A 429 -1.78 -1.73 -19.43
N ARG A 430 -0.57 -1.17 -19.39
CA ARG A 430 -0.27 0.07 -18.67
C ARG A 430 -1.05 1.24 -19.27
N GLN A 431 -1.06 1.39 -20.59
CA GLN A 431 -1.74 2.50 -21.26
C GLN A 431 -3.25 2.49 -21.01
N HIS A 432 -3.89 1.32 -21.11
CA HIS A 432 -5.32 1.21 -20.80
C HIS A 432 -5.59 1.58 -19.34
N PHE A 433 -4.79 1.04 -18.41
CA PHE A 433 -4.93 1.32 -16.98
C PHE A 433 -4.76 2.82 -16.67
N GLU A 434 -3.74 3.47 -17.22
CA GLU A 434 -3.52 4.92 -17.05
C GLU A 434 -4.72 5.73 -17.55
N ASN A 435 -5.27 5.39 -18.71
CA ASN A 435 -6.44 6.07 -19.26
C ASN A 435 -7.68 5.89 -18.39
N GLN A 436 -7.88 4.72 -17.79
CA GLN A 436 -8.98 4.49 -16.86
C GLN A 436 -8.81 5.30 -15.57
N LEU A 437 -7.61 5.31 -14.98
CA LEU A 437 -7.36 6.05 -13.73
C LEU A 437 -7.57 7.57 -13.86
N ARG A 438 -7.37 8.14 -15.05
CA ARG A 438 -7.67 9.55 -15.32
C ARG A 438 -9.17 9.87 -15.27
N LYS A 439 -10.05 8.90 -15.54
CA LYS A 439 -11.51 9.07 -15.51
C LYS A 439 -12.08 9.07 -14.08
N GLY A 440 -11.27 8.66 -13.10
CA GLY A 440 -11.67 8.60 -11.70
C GLY A 440 -12.93 7.76 -11.46
N ARG A 441 -14.01 8.36 -10.96
CA ARG A 441 -15.29 7.66 -10.71
C ARG A 441 -15.94 7.07 -11.98
N GLU A 442 -15.60 7.58 -13.15
CA GLU A 442 -16.11 7.09 -14.45
C GLU A 442 -15.22 5.99 -15.06
N ALA A 443 -14.17 5.57 -14.35
CA ALA A 443 -13.31 4.47 -14.79
C ALA A 443 -14.06 3.13 -14.78
N ALA A 444 -13.62 2.20 -15.63
CA ALA A 444 -14.12 0.83 -15.61
C ALA A 444 -13.89 0.19 -14.22
N SER A 445 -14.93 -0.46 -13.68
CA SER A 445 -14.90 -1.08 -12.34
C SER A 445 -13.73 -2.05 -12.17
N GLU A 446 -13.42 -2.85 -13.18
CA GLU A 446 -12.29 -3.79 -13.13
C GLU A 446 -10.94 -3.07 -13.00
N SER A 447 -10.79 -1.89 -13.58
CA SER A 447 -9.55 -1.10 -13.45
C SER A 447 -9.44 -0.46 -12.06
N LEU A 448 -10.55 -0.04 -11.46
CA LEU A 448 -10.56 0.43 -10.07
C LEU A 448 -10.23 -0.70 -9.09
N GLN A 449 -10.73 -1.92 -9.34
CA GLN A 449 -10.35 -3.11 -8.57
C GLN A 449 -8.87 -3.45 -8.74
N ALA A 450 -8.33 -3.39 -9.96
CA ALA A 450 -6.91 -3.62 -10.21
C ALA A 450 -6.03 -2.62 -9.46
N PHE A 451 -6.44 -1.35 -9.39
CA PHE A 451 -5.77 -0.35 -8.55
C PHE A 451 -5.72 -0.75 -7.08
N GLN A 452 -6.85 -1.18 -6.51
CA GLN A 452 -6.92 -1.60 -5.11
C GLN A 452 -6.02 -2.81 -4.82
N LEU A 453 -5.98 -3.77 -5.73
CA LEU A 453 -5.09 -4.94 -5.63
C LEU A 453 -3.62 -4.52 -5.64
N ILE A 454 -3.21 -3.69 -6.60
CA ILE A 454 -1.82 -3.24 -6.71
C ILE A 454 -1.40 -2.45 -5.46
N ASP A 455 -2.22 -1.50 -4.99
CA ASP A 455 -1.90 -0.71 -3.79
C ASP A 455 -1.79 -1.60 -2.54
N SER A 456 -2.67 -2.59 -2.43
CA SER A 456 -2.66 -3.58 -1.34
C SER A 456 -1.40 -4.44 -1.35
N TRP A 457 -1.01 -4.97 -2.52
CA TRP A 457 0.19 -5.80 -2.64
C TRP A 457 1.48 -5.00 -2.46
N GLN A 458 1.53 -3.76 -2.95
CA GLN A 458 2.65 -2.86 -2.68
C GLN A 458 2.80 -2.62 -1.18
N SER A 459 1.69 -2.37 -0.48
CA SER A 459 1.69 -2.20 0.97
C SER A 459 2.17 -3.46 1.70
N ALA A 460 1.68 -4.64 1.29
CA ALA A 460 2.07 -5.91 1.89
C ALA A 460 3.55 -6.24 1.67
N ALA A 461 4.06 -6.07 0.44
CA ALA A 461 5.47 -6.28 0.11
C ALA A 461 6.37 -5.29 0.86
N ALA A 462 6.03 -3.99 0.84
CA ALA A 462 6.81 -2.96 1.53
C ALA A 462 6.87 -3.17 3.06
N SER A 463 5.79 -3.67 3.67
CA SER A 463 5.77 -4.01 5.11
C SER A 463 6.73 -5.15 5.47
N ASN A 464 7.17 -5.93 4.48
CA ASN A 464 8.14 -7.01 4.62
C ASN A 464 9.53 -6.65 4.05
N ASP A 465 9.79 -5.36 3.77
CA ASP A 465 11.03 -4.88 3.14
C ASP A 465 11.28 -5.51 1.75
N VAL A 466 10.21 -5.77 1.01
CA VAL A 466 10.23 -6.31 -0.35
C VAL A 466 9.70 -5.28 -1.35
N VAL A 467 10.43 -5.10 -2.45
CA VAL A 467 10.00 -4.21 -3.55
C VAL A 467 9.17 -5.00 -4.55
N LEU A 468 7.97 -4.50 -4.89
CA LEU A 468 7.14 -5.06 -5.94
C LEU A 468 7.33 -4.31 -7.28
N LYS A 469 7.68 -5.05 -8.32
CA LYS A 469 7.71 -4.59 -9.72
C LYS A 469 6.72 -5.39 -10.55
N ILE A 470 5.94 -4.70 -11.37
CA ILE A 470 4.91 -5.30 -12.23
C ILE A 470 5.22 -4.94 -13.67
N PHE A 471 5.80 -5.89 -14.40
CA PHE A 471 6.07 -5.77 -15.83
C PHE A 471 4.80 -6.09 -16.59
N VAL A 472 4.36 -5.18 -17.45
CA VAL A 472 3.08 -5.27 -18.17
C VAL A 472 3.26 -4.90 -19.63
N SER A 473 2.27 -5.24 -20.46
CA SER A 473 2.19 -4.70 -21.82
C SER A 473 2.07 -3.16 -21.76
N PRO A 474 2.63 -2.43 -22.75
CA PRO A 474 2.62 -0.98 -22.78
C PRO A 474 1.22 -0.35 -22.70
#